data_AF-A0A2A2DR97-F1
#
_entry.id   AF-A0A2A2DR97-F1
#
_cell.length_a   1.000
_cell.length_b   1.000
_cell.length_c   1.000
_cell.angle_alpha   90.00
_cell.angle_beta   90.00
_cell.angle_gamma   90.00
#
_symmetry.space_group_name_H-M   'P 1'
#
loop_
_entity.id
_entity.type
_entity.pdbx_description
1 polymer ?
#
loop_
_entity_poly.entity_id
_entity_poly.type
_entity_poly.pdbx_seq_one_letter_code
_entity_poly.pdbx_strand_id
1 'polypeptide(L)' 'MGDWLDNAKAIEELERERSIAAQLAKPRPTGPSRSHCKDCDNQIPAARQALGGIARCTPCQTTFEKGNRR' A
#
# COMPACT_ATOMS: atom_id res chain seq x y z
N MET A 1 -32.88 18.07 -19.56
CA MET A 1 -32.02 18.77 -18.58
C MET A 1 -31.63 17.74 -17.51
N GLY A 2 -30.54 17.01 -17.73
CA GLY A 2 -30.09 15.84 -16.95
C GLY A 2 -28.73 15.30 -17.43
N ASP A 3 -28.45 15.49 -18.72
CA ASP A 3 -27.24 15.07 -19.44
C ASP A 3 -25.89 15.38 -18.74
N TRP A 4 -25.74 16.52 -18.06
CA TRP A 4 -24.49 16.87 -17.36
C TRP A 4 -24.28 16.08 -16.05
N LEU A 5 -25.36 15.74 -15.36
CA LEU A 5 -25.31 15.02 -14.09
C LEU A 5 -25.04 13.54 -14.34
N ASP A 6 -25.67 12.98 -15.37
CA ASP A 6 -25.41 11.62 -15.85
C ASP A 6 -23.96 11.48 -16.35
N ASN A 7 -23.44 12.49 -17.08
CA ASN A 7 -22.05 12.52 -17.53
C ASN A 7 -21.06 12.62 -16.36
N ALA A 8 -21.35 13.46 -15.36
CA ALA A 8 -20.54 13.57 -14.15
C ALA A 8 -20.46 12.24 -13.39
N LYS A 9 -21.58 11.51 -13.28
CA LYS A 9 -21.61 10.20 -12.62
C LYS A 9 -20.78 9.14 -13.33
N ALA A 10 -20.84 9.10 -14.67
CA ALA A 10 -20.01 8.20 -15.46
C ALA A 10 -18.51 8.48 -15.27
N ILE A 11 -18.12 9.76 -15.17
CA ILE A 11 -16.73 10.16 -14.92
C ILE A 11 -16.27 9.71 -13.53
N GLU A 12 -17.06 9.98 -12.48
CA GLU A 12 -16.72 9.57 -11.11
C GLU A 12 -16.54 8.05 -10.98
N GLU A 13 -17.42 7.27 -11.62
CA GLU A 13 -17.34 5.80 -11.59
C GLU A 13 -16.05 5.30 -12.26
N LEU A 14 -15.73 5.82 -13.45
CA LEU A 14 -14.49 5.49 -14.15
C LEU A 14 -13.24 5.85 -13.34
N GLU A 15 -13.22 7.02 -12.70
CA GLU A 15 -12.10 7.43 -11.85
C GLU A 15 -11.95 6.54 -10.61
N ARG A 16 -13.07 6.12 -10.02
CA ARG A 16 -13.09 5.18 -8.90
C ARG A 16 -12.54 3.82 -9.30
N GLU A 17 -12.99 3.27 -10.42
CA GLU A 17 -12.50 1.99 -10.94
C GLU A 17 -11.01 2.04 -11.26
N ARG A 18 -10.55 3.11 -11.93
CA ARG A 18 -9.12 3.34 -12.21
C ARG A 18 -8.30 3.39 -10.92
N SER A 19 -8.79 4.08 -9.90
CA SER A 19 -8.12 4.18 -8.60
C SER A 19 -8.00 2.82 -7.93
N ILE A 20 -9.07 2.03 -7.93
CA ILE A 20 -9.08 0.67 -7.35
C ILE A 20 -8.10 -0.23 -8.12
N ALA A 21 -8.15 -0.23 -9.45
CA ALA A 21 -7.26 -1.02 -10.30
C ALA A 21 -5.78 -0.67 -10.05
N ALA A 22 -5.46 0.63 -9.91
CA ALA A 22 -4.10 1.08 -9.61
C ALA A 22 -3.61 0.59 -8.23
N GLN A 23 -4.48 0.56 -7.22
CA GLN A 23 -4.11 0.01 -5.90
C GLN A 23 -3.91 -1.51 -5.94
N LEU A 24 -4.73 -2.23 -6.71
CA LEU A 24 -4.63 -3.69 -6.86
C LEU A 24 -3.39 -4.10 -7.68
N ALA A 25 -3.03 -3.33 -8.70
CA ALA A 25 -1.84 -3.56 -9.51
C ALA A 25 -0.53 -3.29 -8.75
N LYS A 26 -0.60 -2.64 -7.58
CA LYS A 26 0.59 -2.31 -6.80
C LYS A 26 1.23 -3.61 -6.29
N PRO A 27 2.53 -3.85 -6.58
CA PRO A 27 3.19 -5.09 -6.22
C PRO A 27 3.15 -5.26 -4.70
N ARG A 28 2.44 -6.30 -4.25
CA ARG A 28 2.52 -6.74 -2.86
C ARG A 28 3.88 -7.38 -2.67
N PRO A 29 4.56 -7.12 -1.54
CA PRO A 29 5.83 -7.77 -1.28
C PRO A 29 5.57 -9.28 -1.13
N THR A 30 6.01 -10.04 -2.13
CA THR A 30 5.89 -11.50 -2.17
C THR A 30 7.27 -12.08 -1.87
N GLY A 31 7.38 -12.93 -0.85
CA GLY A 31 8.65 -13.55 -0.46
C GLY A 31 8.77 -13.81 1.05
N PRO A 32 9.84 -14.50 1.49
CA PRO A 32 10.09 -14.72 2.90
C PRO A 32 10.39 -13.39 3.62
N SER A 33 9.76 -13.19 4.77
CA SER A 33 10.05 -12.03 5.62
C SER A 33 11.45 -12.13 6.23
N ARG A 34 12.12 -10.99 6.46
CA ARG A 34 13.43 -10.98 7.14
C ARG A 34 13.29 -11.20 8.64
N SER A 35 14.32 -11.80 9.24
CA SER A 35 14.45 -11.93 10.69
C SER A 35 14.69 -10.58 11.37
N HIS A 36 15.53 -9.74 10.76
CA HIS A 36 15.94 -8.43 11.27
C HIS A 36 15.59 -7.31 10.30
N CYS A 37 15.28 -6.14 10.86
CA CYS A 37 14.95 -4.93 10.13
C CYS A 37 16.14 -4.40 9.34
N LYS A 38 15.96 -4.04 8.06
CA LYS A 38 17.03 -3.46 7.24
C LYS A 38 17.55 -2.10 7.75
N ASP A 39 16.73 -1.35 8.49
CA ASP A 39 17.00 0.06 8.83
C ASP A 39 17.60 0.25 10.23
N CYS A 40 17.12 -0.54 11.20
CA CYS A 40 17.52 -0.44 12.60
C CYS A 40 18.03 -1.75 13.20
N ASP A 41 18.16 -2.81 12.39
CA ASP A 41 18.59 -4.16 12.77
C ASP A 41 17.78 -4.85 13.88
N ASN A 42 16.71 -4.23 14.38
CA ASN A 42 15.84 -4.84 15.38
C ASN A 42 15.13 -6.10 14.85
N GLN A 43 14.89 -7.06 15.74
CA GLN A 43 14.13 -8.26 15.45
C GLN A 43 12.71 -7.92 14.98
N ILE A 44 12.30 -8.49 13.85
CA ILE A 44 10.95 -8.36 13.33
C ILE A 44 10.06 -9.40 14.03
N PRO A 45 8.93 -9.02 14.64
CA PRO A 45 8.07 -9.96 15.36
C PRO A 45 7.48 -11.02 14.40
N ALA A 46 7.37 -12.27 14.86
CA ALA A 46 6.88 -13.40 14.07
C ALA A 46 5.49 -13.15 13.46
N ALA A 47 4.60 -12.48 14.19
CA ALA A 47 3.27 -12.07 13.70
C ALA A 47 3.34 -11.23 12.42
N ARG A 48 4.40 -10.43 12.27
CA ARG A 48 4.67 -9.65 11.06
C ARG A 48 5.35 -10.47 9.98
N GLN A 49 6.27 -11.36 10.37
CA GLN A 49 6.92 -12.25 9.41
C GLN A 49 5.92 -13.15 8.67
N ALA A 50 4.85 -13.59 9.36
CA ALA A 50 3.77 -14.39 8.79
C ALA A 50 3.00 -13.70 7.65
N LEU A 51 3.03 -12.37 7.56
CA LEU A 51 2.38 -11.62 6.47
C LEU A 51 3.12 -11.74 5.14
N GLY A 52 4.39 -12.16 5.17
CA GLY A 52 5.24 -12.30 3.99
C GLY A 52 5.80 -10.95 3.50
N GLY A 53 7.01 -11.00 2.95
CA GLY A 53 7.63 -9.86 2.26
C GLY A 53 8.04 -8.69 3.17
N ILE A 54 8.09 -8.88 4.50
CA ILE A 54 8.43 -7.81 5.43
C ILE A 54 9.95 -7.64 5.54
N ALA A 55 10.44 -6.47 5.14
CA ALA A 55 11.86 -6.09 5.22
C ALA A 55 12.18 -5.05 6.31
N ARG A 56 11.15 -4.40 6.88
CA ARG A 56 11.30 -3.31 7.86
C ARG A 56 10.43 -3.55 9.09
N CYS A 57 10.88 -3.03 10.22
CA CYS A 57 10.14 -3.00 11.48
C CYS A 57 8.91 -2.07 11.40
N THR A 58 7.90 -2.25 12.26
CA THR A 58 6.71 -1.37 12.28
C THR A 58 7.05 0.12 12.35
N PRO A 59 7.86 0.61 13.31
CA PRO A 59 8.14 2.04 13.38
C PRO A 59 8.94 2.53 12.17
N CYS A 60 9.88 1.72 11.66
CA CYS A 60 10.65 2.01 10.46
C CYS A 60 9.77 2.16 9.22
N GLN A 61 8.79 1.26 9.07
CA GLN A 61 7.83 1.26 7.97
C GLN A 61 6.92 2.49 8.06
N THR A 62 6.40 2.81 9.25
CA THR A 62 5.59 4.02 9.48
C THR A 62 6.37 5.30 9.14
N THR A 63 7.63 5.41 9.54
CA THR A 63 8.47 6.57 9.21
C THR A 63 8.72 6.66 7.71
N PHE A 64 8.98 5.54 7.04
CA PHE A 64 9.17 5.49 5.60
C PHE A 64 7.91 5.94 4.84
N GLU A 65 6.74 5.44 5.23
CA GLU A 65 5.46 5.84 4.62
C GLU A 65 5.11 7.30 4.85
N LYS A 66 5.39 7.83 6.05
CA LYS A 66 5.23 9.27 6.36
C LYS A 66 6.20 10.13 5.55
N GLY A 67 7.44 9.67 5.36
CA GLY A 67 8.47 10.37 4.59
C GLY A 67 8.15 10.39 3.09
N ASN A 68 7.55 9.33 2.56
CA ASN A 68 7.15 9.21 1.15
C ASN A 68 5.85 9.94 0.80
N ARG A 69 5.28 10.71 1.74
CA ARG A 69 4.03 11.47 1.57
C ARG A 69 4.29 12.96 1.32
N ARG A 70 5.50 13.32 0.88
CA ARG A 70 5.89 14.68 0.47
C ARG A 70 5.76 14.87 -1.02
#